data_AF-A0A813XNI7-F1
#
_entry.id   AF-A0A813XNI7-F1
#
_cell.length_a   1.000
_cell.length_b   1.000
_cell.length_c   1.000
_cell.angle_alpha   90.00
_cell.angle_beta   90.00
_cell.angle_gamma   90.00
#
_symmetry.space_group_name_H-M   'P 1'
#
loop_
_entity.id
_entity.type
_entity.pdbx_description
1 polymer ?
#
loop_
_entity_poly.entity_id
_entity_poly.type
_entity_poly.pdbx_seq_one_letter_code
_entity_poly.pdbx_strand_id
1 'polypeptide(L)'
;MEPCSTPDITGVVSTTTTVTTTTTANVCLDRNALVTVLDTFSLSAPQNYVFRSYVYNATAGRTLGTLTFSLRNDPAYWSLDDVSVKSVSSSAELLTNGGFESGSLTPWIYCSPVTGSISSQIASGNQHSGTYYYKDGSSGSYDYLSQKFTMISGSQYVISFWLASRFGGTVYTSGTVLAQVALQF
;
A
#
# COMPACT_ATOMS: atom_id res chain seq x y z
N MET A 1 -29.02 2.72 15.04
CA MET A 1 -27.64 2.20 15.05
C MET A 1 -26.92 2.94 13.94
N GLU A 2 -26.17 3.97 14.29
CA GLU A 2 -25.34 4.69 13.33
C GLU A 2 -24.19 3.78 12.90
N PRO A 3 -23.79 3.72 11.62
CA PRO A 3 -22.58 3.01 11.25
C PRO A 3 -21.36 3.72 11.86
N CYS A 4 -20.41 2.93 12.36
CA CYS A 4 -19.12 3.39 12.87
C CYS A 4 -18.43 4.23 11.77
N SER A 5 -18.45 5.56 11.91
CA SER A 5 -17.75 6.47 11.01
C SER A 5 -16.26 6.42 11.34
N THR A 6 -15.50 5.66 10.55
CA THR A 6 -14.04 5.70 10.60
C THR A 6 -13.57 7.05 10.05
N PRO A 7 -12.57 7.71 10.65
CA PRO A 7 -12.01 8.93 10.10
C PRO A 7 -11.34 8.62 8.76
N ASP A 8 -11.89 9.18 7.69
CA ASP A 8 -11.27 9.27 6.37
C ASP A 8 -10.05 10.20 6.49
N ILE A 9 -8.85 9.67 6.27
CA ILE A 9 -7.65 10.53 6.22
C ILE A 9 -7.48 10.93 4.76
N THR A 10 -8.13 12.04 4.39
CA THR A 10 -7.87 12.74 3.12
C THR A 10 -6.54 13.47 3.21
N GLY A 11 -5.45 12.79 2.85
CA GLY A 11 -4.13 13.40 2.70
C GLY A 11 -3.91 13.89 1.28
N VAL A 12 -3.69 15.19 1.09
CA VAL A 12 -3.05 15.71 -0.13
C VAL A 12 -1.63 16.10 0.23
N VAL A 13 -0.69 15.15 0.11
CA VAL A 13 0.75 15.43 0.14
C VAL A 13 1.42 14.74 -1.05
N SER A 14 1.04 15.18 -2.25
CA SER A 14 1.70 14.75 -3.48
C SER A 14 3.07 15.40 -3.57
N THR A 15 4.13 14.68 -3.18
CA THR A 15 5.51 15.14 -3.38
C THR A 15 6.11 14.32 -4.52
N THR A 16 6.15 14.91 -5.72
CA THR A 16 6.84 14.29 -6.87
C THR A 16 8.35 14.33 -6.61
N THR A 17 8.94 13.17 -6.32
CA THR A 17 10.38 13.06 -6.10
C THR A 17 10.96 12.14 -7.16
N THR A 18 11.94 12.62 -7.93
CA THR A 18 12.78 11.72 -8.73
C THR A 18 13.55 10.84 -7.76
N VAL A 19 13.22 9.54 -7.72
CA VAL A 19 13.93 8.57 -6.88
C VAL A 19 15.30 8.30 -7.51
N THR A 20 16.30 9.06 -7.07
CA THR A 20 17.72 8.83 -7.39
C THR A 20 18.39 8.10 -6.23
N THR A 21 17.92 6.89 -5.88
CA THR A 21 18.50 6.13 -4.76
C THR A 21 19.59 5.17 -5.23
N THR A 22 20.81 5.35 -4.70
CA THR A 22 21.99 4.50 -4.94
C THR A 22 22.08 3.26 -4.02
N THR A 23 20.95 2.72 -3.53
CA THR A 23 20.95 1.58 -2.57
C THR A 23 19.96 0.48 -2.95
N THR A 24 20.09 -0.68 -2.30
CA THR A 24 19.51 -2.02 -2.52
C THR A 24 17.99 -2.11 -2.78
N ALA A 25 17.21 -1.02 -2.65
CA ALA A 25 15.81 -0.89 -3.09
C ALA A 25 15.62 -1.04 -4.61
N ASN A 26 16.71 -0.95 -5.38
CA ASN A 26 16.75 -0.94 -6.85
C ASN A 26 16.26 -2.22 -7.56
N VAL A 27 16.00 -3.33 -6.86
CA VAL A 27 15.52 -4.59 -7.47
C VAL A 27 13.99 -4.65 -7.55
N CYS A 28 13.28 -4.03 -6.60
CA CYS A 28 11.82 -4.13 -6.49
C CYS A 28 11.08 -2.93 -7.09
N LEU A 29 11.79 -1.87 -7.46
CA LEU A 29 11.24 -0.68 -8.08
C LEU A 29 11.77 -0.56 -9.52
N ASP A 30 10.90 -0.20 -10.47
CA ASP A 30 11.30 0.03 -11.87
C ASP A 30 12.34 1.17 -11.93
N ARG A 31 13.60 0.84 -12.28
CA ARG A 31 14.69 1.83 -12.42
C ARG A 31 14.35 2.86 -13.51
N ASN A 32 14.63 4.15 -13.27
CA ASN A 32 14.30 5.30 -14.14
C ASN A 32 12.81 5.65 -14.31
N ALA A 33 11.90 5.10 -13.50
CA ALA A 33 10.52 5.58 -13.49
C ALA A 33 10.38 6.88 -12.65
N LEU A 34 9.56 7.83 -13.11
CA LEU A 34 9.12 8.94 -12.27
C LEU A 34 8.13 8.35 -11.25
N VAL A 35 8.56 8.32 -9.98
CA VAL A 35 7.77 7.76 -8.88
C VAL A 35 7.08 8.91 -8.16
N THR A 36 5.76 8.99 -8.28
CA THR A 36 4.97 9.94 -7.47
C THR A 36 4.65 9.28 -6.14
N VAL A 37 5.23 9.79 -5.05
CA VAL A 37 4.88 9.33 -3.71
C VAL A 37 3.58 10.01 -3.30
N LEU A 38 2.55 9.20 -3.08
CA LEU A 38 1.23 9.67 -2.66
C LEU A 38 1.22 9.98 -1.16
N ASP A 39 1.88 9.14 -0.36
CA ASP A 39 1.99 9.34 1.08
C ASP A 39 3.15 8.53 1.69
N THR A 40 3.59 8.97 2.87
CA THR A 40 4.48 8.24 3.76
C THR A 40 3.89 8.21 5.16
N PHE A 41 3.41 7.05 5.60
CA PHE A 41 2.80 6.93 6.93
C PHE A 41 3.83 6.53 7.97
N SER A 42 3.77 7.15 9.15
CA SER A 42 4.40 6.61 10.35
C SER A 42 3.38 6.54 11.48
N LEU A 43 3.26 5.35 12.09
CA LEU A 43 2.35 5.12 13.20
C LEU A 43 3.19 4.91 14.47
N SER A 44 3.01 5.77 15.47
CA SER A 44 3.56 5.56 16.81
C SER A 44 2.61 4.71 17.67
N ALA A 45 3.17 3.87 18.53
CA ALA A 45 2.42 2.99 19.43
C ALA A 45 1.68 3.77 20.56
N PRO A 46 0.61 3.18 21.14
CA PRO A 46 -0.05 1.93 20.77
C PRO A 46 -1.19 2.15 19.75
N GLN A 47 -1.24 1.33 18.69
CA GLN A 47 -2.42 1.27 17.82
C GLN A 47 -3.27 0.08 18.25
N ASN A 48 -4.52 0.36 18.62
CA ASN A 48 -5.58 -0.64 18.55
C ASN A 48 -5.72 -1.00 17.07
N TYR A 49 -5.81 -2.28 16.77
CA TYR A 49 -5.91 -2.78 15.40
C TYR A 49 -7.18 -2.27 14.72
N VAL A 50 -7.09 -1.09 14.11
CA VAL A 50 -8.20 -0.33 13.53
C VAL A 50 -7.83 0.03 12.12
N PHE A 51 -8.66 -0.39 11.17
CA PHE A 51 -8.54 -0.01 9.78
C PHE A 51 -8.82 1.48 9.60
N ARG A 52 -7.97 2.11 8.80
CA ARG A 52 -8.14 3.49 8.34
C ARG A 52 -8.23 3.50 6.83
N SER A 53 -9.14 4.33 6.31
CA SER A 53 -9.28 4.54 4.88
C SER A 53 -8.31 5.63 4.43
N TYR A 54 -7.70 5.39 3.28
CA TYR A 54 -6.83 6.35 2.60
C TYR A 54 -7.32 6.52 1.18
N VAL A 55 -7.44 7.77 0.74
CA VAL A 55 -7.95 8.14 -0.58
C VAL A 55 -7.08 9.21 -1.21
N TYR A 56 -6.65 8.98 -2.45
CA TYR A 56 -5.79 9.87 -3.22
C TYR A 56 -6.36 10.11 -4.61
N ASN A 57 -6.21 11.33 -5.10
CA ASN A 57 -6.51 11.68 -6.49
C ASN A 57 -5.21 11.82 -7.27
N ALA A 58 -5.17 11.27 -8.49
CA ALA A 58 -4.02 11.37 -9.37
C ALA A 58 -4.44 11.59 -10.82
N THR A 59 -3.66 12.37 -11.56
CA THR A 59 -3.85 12.57 -13.01
C THR A 59 -2.77 11.80 -13.76
N ALA A 60 -3.16 10.94 -14.71
CA ALA A 60 -2.20 10.13 -15.42
C ALA A 60 -1.36 10.94 -16.42
N GLY A 61 -0.03 10.83 -16.32
CA GLY A 61 0.89 11.37 -17.34
C GLY A 61 1.11 10.45 -18.55
N ARG A 62 0.87 9.14 -18.38
CA ARG A 62 1.12 8.08 -19.38
C ARG A 62 0.03 7.01 -19.37
N THR A 63 0.17 5.98 -20.21
CA THR A 63 -0.84 4.92 -20.42
C THR A 63 -0.60 3.63 -19.64
N LEU A 64 0.53 3.50 -18.94
CA LEU A 64 0.84 2.38 -18.07
C LEU A 64 1.18 2.89 -16.67
N GLY A 65 0.52 2.35 -15.66
CA GLY A 65 0.71 2.69 -14.26
C GLY A 65 1.13 1.47 -13.45
N THR A 66 1.89 1.72 -12.40
CA THR A 66 2.21 0.73 -11.36
C THR A 66 1.84 1.33 -10.02
N LEU A 67 0.91 0.70 -9.29
CA LEU A 67 0.67 1.01 -7.88
C LEU A 67 1.63 0.14 -7.07
N THR A 68 2.40 0.76 -6.18
CA THR A 68 3.33 0.04 -5.30
C THR A 68 3.11 0.45 -3.85
N PHE A 69 3.03 -0.55 -2.97
CA PHE A 69 3.14 -0.40 -1.52
C PHE A 69 4.53 -0.85 -1.09
N SER A 70 5.24 0.01 -0.36
CA SER A 70 6.47 -0.35 0.36
C SER A 70 6.14 -0.46 1.83
N LEU A 71 6.33 -1.62 2.45
CA LEU A 71 5.84 -1.92 3.80
C LEU A 71 7.00 -2.37 4.68
N ARG A 72 7.13 -1.73 5.85
CA ARG A 72 8.04 -2.14 6.92
C ARG A 72 7.33 -2.03 8.26
N ASN A 73 7.47 -3.03 9.11
CA ASN A 73 6.88 -3.03 10.43
C ASN A 73 7.71 -3.81 11.46
N ASP A 74 8.54 -3.10 12.22
CA ASP A 74 9.39 -3.68 13.27
C ASP A 74 8.72 -3.53 14.67
N PRO A 75 8.33 -4.61 15.40
CA PRO A 75 8.23 -6.03 15.06
C PRO A 75 6.75 -6.47 14.88
N ALA A 76 6.00 -5.79 14.04
CA ALA A 76 4.54 -5.94 13.95
C ALA A 76 4.09 -6.28 12.53
N TYR A 77 2.77 -6.32 12.31
CA TYR A 77 2.19 -6.63 11.01
C TYR A 77 1.31 -5.50 10.51
N TRP A 78 1.46 -5.19 9.23
CA TRP A 78 0.47 -4.48 8.43
C TRP A 78 -0.63 -5.41 7.97
N SER A 79 -1.79 -4.83 7.74
CA SER A 79 -2.95 -5.50 7.18
C SER A 79 -3.57 -4.55 6.19
N LEU A 80 -3.38 -4.88 4.92
CA LEU A 80 -3.83 -4.11 3.77
C LEU A 80 -4.99 -4.85 3.13
N ASP A 81 -6.05 -4.10 2.83
CA ASP A 81 -7.25 -4.66 2.23
C ASP A 81 -7.98 -3.61 1.38
N ASP A 82 -8.91 -4.10 0.56
CA ASP A 82 -9.82 -3.29 -0.26
C ASP A 82 -9.09 -2.23 -1.11
N VAL A 83 -8.00 -2.63 -1.76
CA VAL A 83 -7.21 -1.75 -2.63
C VAL A 83 -7.94 -1.53 -3.96
N SER A 84 -8.07 -0.27 -4.36
CA SER A 84 -8.82 0.14 -5.54
C SER A 84 -8.09 1.24 -6.30
N VAL A 85 -8.15 1.18 -7.64
CA VAL A 85 -7.81 2.30 -8.52
C VAL A 85 -8.94 2.46 -9.52
N LYS A 86 -9.70 3.54 -9.41
CA LYS A 86 -10.85 3.81 -10.28
C LYS A 86 -10.63 5.02 -11.16
N SER A 87 -11.02 4.91 -12.44
CA SER A 87 -11.17 6.07 -13.31
C SER A 87 -12.28 6.97 -12.78
N VAL A 88 -12.02 8.27 -12.64
CA VAL A 88 -13.04 9.25 -12.20
C VAL A 88 -14.18 9.36 -13.22
N SER A 89 -13.87 9.24 -14.52
CA SER A 89 -14.86 9.44 -15.59
C SER A 89 -15.78 8.24 -15.81
N SER A 90 -15.27 7.03 -15.63
CA SER A 90 -16.02 5.79 -15.90
C SER A 90 -16.32 4.96 -14.67
N SER A 91 -15.74 5.29 -13.50
CA SER A 91 -15.77 4.47 -12.28
C SER A 91 -15.21 3.05 -12.46
N ALA A 92 -14.51 2.79 -13.56
CA ALA A 92 -13.95 1.48 -13.86
C ALA A 92 -12.80 1.16 -12.91
N GLU A 93 -12.88 0.00 -12.25
CA GLU A 93 -11.79 -0.57 -11.46
C GLU A 93 -10.68 -1.08 -12.39
N LEU A 94 -9.44 -0.68 -12.11
CA LEU A 94 -8.27 -1.02 -12.91
C LEU A 94 -7.43 -2.13 -12.29
N LEU A 95 -7.61 -2.39 -10.99
CA LEU A 95 -6.95 -3.49 -10.30
C LEU A 95 -7.81 -4.75 -10.34
N THR A 96 -7.13 -5.88 -10.27
CA THR A 96 -7.75 -7.19 -10.08
C THR A 96 -7.31 -7.75 -8.73
N ASN A 97 -8.24 -8.45 -8.06
CA ASN A 97 -8.00 -9.03 -6.73
C ASN A 97 -7.53 -7.99 -5.68
N GLY A 98 -8.14 -6.79 -5.69
CA GLY A 98 -7.76 -5.68 -4.80
C GLY A 98 -8.06 -5.90 -3.31
N GLY A 99 -9.11 -6.66 -3.01
CA GLY A 99 -9.45 -7.14 -1.66
C GLY A 99 -8.93 -8.56 -1.36
N PHE A 100 -8.05 -9.12 -2.19
CA PHE A 100 -7.40 -10.43 -1.94
C PHE A 100 -8.34 -11.66 -1.79
N GLU A 101 -9.63 -11.51 -2.07
CA GLU A 101 -10.68 -12.52 -1.86
C GLU A 101 -10.53 -13.82 -2.65
N SER A 102 -9.60 -13.87 -3.62
CA SER A 102 -9.24 -15.14 -4.28
C SER A 102 -8.47 -16.11 -3.37
N GLY A 103 -8.03 -15.67 -2.18
CA GLY A 103 -7.15 -16.45 -1.30
C GLY A 103 -5.73 -16.61 -1.85
N SER A 104 -5.40 -15.88 -2.92
CA SER A 104 -4.11 -15.92 -3.61
C SER A 104 -3.53 -14.53 -3.76
N LEU A 105 -2.20 -14.44 -3.77
CA LEU A 105 -1.49 -13.19 -4.02
C LEU A 105 -1.57 -12.78 -5.50
N THR A 106 -1.78 -13.73 -6.41
CA THR A 106 -1.92 -13.44 -7.85
C THR A 106 -3.12 -12.50 -8.09
N PRO A 107 -2.99 -11.44 -8.90
CA PRO A 107 -1.87 -11.10 -9.78
C PRO A 107 -0.91 -10.05 -9.21
N TRP A 108 -0.92 -9.82 -7.90
CA TRP A 108 0.03 -8.94 -7.26
C TRP A 108 1.44 -9.52 -7.34
N ILE A 109 2.39 -8.62 -7.57
CA ILE A 109 3.82 -8.92 -7.62
C ILE A 109 4.40 -8.53 -6.28
N TYR A 110 4.83 -9.53 -5.51
CA TYR A 110 5.62 -9.34 -4.31
C TYR A 110 7.11 -9.33 -4.64
N CYS A 111 7.84 -8.44 -4.00
CA CYS A 111 9.29 -8.37 -4.08
C CYS A 111 9.88 -7.98 -2.73
N SER A 112 10.96 -8.63 -2.33
CA SER A 112 11.75 -8.25 -1.16
C SER A 112 13.23 -8.16 -1.54
N PRO A 113 13.93 -7.06 -1.21
CA PRO A 113 15.33 -6.87 -1.53
C PRO A 113 16.28 -7.65 -0.62
N VAL A 114 15.77 -8.25 0.46
CA VAL A 114 16.55 -9.10 1.39
C VAL A 114 15.86 -10.45 1.60
N THR A 115 16.65 -11.50 1.80
CA THR A 115 16.12 -12.83 2.13
C THR A 115 15.86 -12.93 3.63
N GLY A 116 14.67 -13.40 4.03
CA GLY A 116 14.35 -13.69 5.44
C GLY A 116 13.39 -12.72 6.15
N SER A 117 12.76 -11.77 5.44
CA SER A 117 11.63 -10.99 5.97
C SER A 117 10.49 -11.89 6.43
N ILE A 118 9.76 -11.50 7.48
CA ILE A 118 8.59 -12.25 7.96
C ILE A 118 7.57 -12.28 6.83
N SER A 119 7.16 -13.50 6.43
CA SER A 119 6.48 -13.73 5.16
C SER A 119 5.23 -12.88 4.98
N SER A 120 5.28 -12.03 3.95
CA SER A 120 4.11 -11.53 3.25
C SER A 120 3.21 -12.69 2.82
N GLN A 121 1.95 -12.66 3.21
CA GLN A 121 1.00 -13.72 2.89
C GLN A 121 -0.42 -13.18 2.77
N ILE A 122 -1.24 -13.91 2.02
CA ILE A 122 -2.69 -13.79 2.14
C ILE A 122 -3.12 -14.47 3.43
N ALA A 123 -3.87 -13.75 4.26
CA ALA A 123 -4.30 -14.21 5.58
C ALA A 123 -5.80 -13.94 5.76
N SER A 124 -6.37 -14.49 6.83
CA SER A 124 -7.78 -14.28 7.24
C SER A 124 -7.88 -14.02 8.74
N GLY A 125 -9.03 -13.53 9.19
CA GLY A 125 -9.36 -13.24 10.59
C GLY A 125 -9.09 -11.80 11.04
N ASN A 126 -8.47 -10.99 10.19
CA ASN A 126 -8.25 -9.57 10.45
C ASN A 126 -8.40 -8.69 9.19
N GLN A 127 -9.18 -9.16 8.23
CA GLN A 127 -9.54 -8.42 7.03
C GLN A 127 -10.47 -7.25 7.34
N HIS A 128 -10.47 -6.23 6.49
CA HIS A 128 -11.42 -5.11 6.58
C HIS A 128 -12.79 -5.53 6.05
N SER A 129 -12.80 -6.23 4.92
CA SER A 129 -14.00 -6.80 4.32
C SER A 129 -13.74 -8.22 3.82
N GLY A 130 -14.80 -8.96 3.49
CA GLY A 130 -14.66 -10.32 2.96
C GLY A 130 -13.97 -11.31 3.91
N THR A 131 -13.10 -12.14 3.35
CA THR A 131 -12.45 -13.27 4.01
C THR A 131 -10.94 -13.09 4.14
N TYR A 132 -10.31 -12.45 3.16
CA TYR A 132 -8.87 -12.43 3.00
C TYR A 132 -8.32 -11.01 3.01
N TYR A 133 -7.06 -10.88 3.39
CA TYR A 133 -6.33 -9.62 3.33
C TYR A 133 -4.85 -9.88 3.11
N TYR A 134 -4.11 -8.85 2.71
CA TYR A 134 -2.66 -8.94 2.62
C TYR A 134 -2.01 -8.57 3.95
N LYS A 135 -1.19 -9.49 4.47
CA LYS A 135 -0.45 -9.32 5.72
C LYS A 135 1.03 -9.21 5.40
N ASP A 136 1.68 -8.17 5.90
CA ASP A 136 3.13 -7.98 5.81
C ASP A 136 3.76 -7.68 7.17
N GLY A 137 4.97 -8.18 7.43
CA GLY A 137 5.70 -7.98 8.68
C GLY A 137 7.20 -7.78 8.49
N SER A 138 7.62 -7.18 7.37
CA SER A 138 9.04 -7.00 7.06
C SER A 138 9.77 -6.27 8.20
N SER A 139 10.92 -6.82 8.61
CA SER A 139 11.74 -6.32 9.72
C SER A 139 13.12 -5.90 9.22
N GLY A 140 13.63 -4.76 9.66
CA GLY A 140 14.93 -4.22 9.20
C GLY A 140 15.00 -3.75 7.74
N SER A 141 14.02 -4.08 6.89
CA SER A 141 13.92 -3.69 5.47
C SER A 141 12.47 -3.42 5.05
N TYR A 142 12.26 -3.05 3.78
CA TYR A 142 10.93 -2.98 3.16
C TYR A 142 10.66 -4.19 2.31
N ASP A 143 9.42 -4.68 2.37
CA ASP A 143 8.84 -5.52 1.35
C ASP A 143 7.96 -4.66 0.42
N TYR A 144 7.81 -5.11 -0.82
CA TYR A 144 7.11 -4.38 -1.88
C TYR A 144 5.98 -5.24 -2.44
N LEU A 145 4.81 -4.63 -2.57
CA LEU A 145 3.65 -5.22 -3.21
C LEU A 145 3.19 -4.29 -4.35
N SER A 146 3.09 -4.81 -5.57
CA SER A 146 2.72 -3.99 -6.72
C SER A 146 1.77 -4.67 -7.70
N GLN A 147 1.00 -3.85 -8.41
CA GLN A 147 0.20 -4.28 -9.56
C GLN A 147 0.30 -3.25 -10.67
N LYS A 148 0.44 -3.74 -11.91
CA LYS A 148 0.47 -2.92 -13.12
C LYS A 148 -0.93 -2.86 -13.73
N PHE A 149 -1.29 -1.71 -14.29
CA PHE A 149 -2.58 -1.49 -14.93
C PHE A 149 -2.49 -0.44 -16.04
N THR A 150 -3.44 -0.47 -16.97
CA THR A 150 -3.49 0.48 -18.10
C THR A 150 -4.35 1.69 -17.76
N MET A 151 -3.94 2.85 -18.27
CA MET A 151 -4.58 4.13 -18.05
C MET A 151 -4.71 4.90 -19.37
N ILE A 152 -5.59 5.91 -19.36
CA ILE A 152 -5.65 6.98 -20.35
C ILE A 152 -4.86 8.17 -19.82
N SER A 153 -3.86 8.63 -20.56
CA SER A 153 -3.09 9.84 -20.25
C SER A 153 -4.01 11.07 -20.21
N GLY A 154 -3.77 11.99 -19.27
CA GLY A 154 -4.59 13.16 -18.99
C GLY A 154 -5.86 12.90 -18.17
N SER A 155 -6.24 11.64 -17.95
CA SER A 155 -7.43 11.30 -17.15
C SER A 155 -7.13 11.28 -15.65
N GLN A 156 -8.17 11.51 -14.84
CA GLN A 156 -8.10 11.48 -13.37
C GLN A 156 -8.50 10.10 -12.82
N TYR A 157 -7.83 9.71 -11.75
CA TYR A 157 -8.04 8.45 -11.05
C TYR A 157 -8.11 8.67 -9.55
N VAL A 158 -8.93 7.85 -8.87
CA VAL A 158 -8.98 7.75 -7.42
C VAL A 158 -8.30 6.46 -7.00
N ILE A 159 -7.30 6.56 -6.15
CA ILE A 159 -6.69 5.41 -5.47
C ILE A 159 -7.24 5.37 -4.06
N SER A 160 -7.69 4.20 -3.61
CA SER A 160 -8.09 4.01 -2.21
C SER A 160 -7.68 2.65 -1.67
N PHE A 161 -7.49 2.56 -0.35
CA PHE A 161 -7.23 1.30 0.34
C PHE A 161 -7.51 1.44 1.84
N TRP A 162 -7.59 0.30 2.51
CA TRP A 162 -7.70 0.20 3.96
C TRP A 162 -6.44 -0.40 4.56
N LEU A 163 -5.89 0.26 5.57
CA LEU A 163 -4.66 -0.19 6.24
C LEU A 163 -4.84 -0.18 7.75
N ALA A 164 -4.45 -1.28 8.40
CA ALA A 164 -4.36 -1.43 9.84
C ALA A 164 -2.97 -1.97 10.24
N SER A 165 -2.53 -1.66 11.45
CA SER A 165 -1.34 -2.25 12.07
C SER A 165 -1.65 -2.72 13.48
N ARG A 166 -1.16 -3.90 13.88
CA ARG A 166 -1.29 -4.41 15.26
C ARG A 166 -0.02 -4.13 16.04
N PHE A 167 -0.14 -3.45 17.19
CA PHE A 167 0.87 -3.52 18.23
C PHE A 167 0.29 -4.23 19.46
N GLY A 168 0.93 -5.31 19.90
CA GLY A 168 0.63 -5.98 21.17
C GLY A 168 1.93 -6.34 21.86
N GLY A 169 2.21 -5.73 23.02
CA GLY A 169 3.45 -5.94 23.79
C GLY A 169 4.36 -4.71 23.84
N THR A 170 5.17 -4.65 24.90
CA THR A 170 6.01 -3.52 25.35
C THR A 170 6.60 -2.68 24.22
N VAL A 171 6.36 -1.36 24.30
CA VAL A 171 6.81 -0.32 23.39
C VAL A 171 8.34 -0.36 23.24
N TYR A 172 8.85 -0.77 22.07
CA TYR A 172 10.21 -0.43 21.66
C TYR A 172 10.13 0.92 20.95
N THR A 173 10.44 2.01 21.68
CA THR A 173 10.57 3.35 21.11
C THR A 173 11.82 3.43 20.24
N SER A 174 11.79 2.91 19.02
CA SER A 174 12.65 3.31 17.89
C SER A 174 12.31 2.57 16.58
N GLY A 175 11.05 2.21 16.35
CA GLY A 175 10.62 1.60 15.08
C GLY A 175 10.00 2.64 14.16
N THR A 176 10.71 3.09 13.13
CA THR A 176 10.09 3.87 12.05
C THR A 176 9.27 2.91 11.20
N VAL A 177 7.96 2.94 11.40
CA VAL A 177 7.00 2.25 10.55
C VAL A 177 6.78 3.15 9.34
N LEU A 178 7.03 2.65 8.14
CA LEU A 178 6.93 3.41 6.90
C LEU A 178 6.12 2.60 5.91
N ALA A 179 5.00 3.18 5.48
CA ALA A 179 4.24 2.71 4.33
C ALA A 179 4.29 3.80 3.27
N GLN A 180 4.82 3.45 2.10
CA GLN A 180 4.92 4.37 0.96
C GLN A 180 4.00 3.86 -0.14
N VAL A 181 3.08 4.71 -0.59
CA VAL A 181 2.29 4.42 -1.79
C VAL A 181 2.83 5.25 -2.93
N ALA A 182 3.18 4.58 -4.02
CA ALA A 182 3.72 5.22 -5.19
C ALA A 182 2.93 4.88 -6.43
N LEU A 183 2.74 5.89 -7.29
CA LEU A 183 2.22 5.74 -8.63
C LEU A 183 3.27 6.23 -9.64
N GLN A 184 3.62 5.37 -10.59
CA GLN A 184 4.60 5.70 -11.60
C GLN A 184 3.92 6.26 -12.86
N PHE A 185 4.32 7.47 -13.26
CA PHE A 185 4.01 8.09 -14.56
C PHE A 185 5.28 8.42 -15.33
#